data_AF-A0A5C6E8G3-F1
#
_entry.id   AF-A0A5C6E8G3-F1
#
_cell.length_a   1.000
_cell.length_b   1.000
_cell.length_c   1.000
_cell.angle_alpha   90.00
_cell.angle_beta   90.00
_cell.angle_gamma   90.00
#
_symmetry.space_group_name_H-M   'P 1'
#
loop_
_entity.id
_entity.type
_entity.pdbx_description
1 polymer ?
#
loop_
_entity_poly.entity_id
_entity_poly.type
_entity_poly.pdbx_seq_one_letter_code
_entity_poly.pdbx_strand_id
1 'polypeptide(L)'
;MLQSLTEQGIALTAEVTVKLDKPEIMDRSDPGQRDRIAQRYDWKRFTRDSVTAPISIDLDYLYDDSNKRIGHSIRFQFVIHESLERLRDRDWMSSVFTGRNDNDPKREANPSSDEAFVQLTTAQLLDRGIRMSPDVHFGFATVPLMNRVLLRGVVASQTTHADSSVISSWRLLDSIDSSDRYAARWSPLDRDSLGNQIEGNALPYRGAGGYILVQSLGSIDESLADACLVSVNIVLHEPPVWFGSSNFLRSKFPLVIQETVRKLRRKLD
;
A
#
# COMPACT_ATOMS: atom_id res chain seq x y z
N MET A 1 -15.62 -0.39 2.73
CA MET A 1 -14.32 -1.09 2.87
C MET A 1 -13.50 -0.54 3.99
N LEU A 2 -13.17 0.77 4.00
CA LEU A 2 -12.45 1.41 5.11
C LEU A 2 -13.00 1.04 6.50
N GLN A 3 -14.32 1.16 6.69
CA GLN A 3 -14.99 0.77 7.93
C GLN A 3 -14.69 -0.70 8.34
N SER A 4 -14.74 -1.63 7.38
CA SER A 4 -14.40 -3.04 7.64
C SER A 4 -12.94 -3.17 8.07
N LEU A 5 -11.99 -2.46 7.46
CA LEU A 5 -10.58 -2.50 7.86
C LEU A 5 -10.34 -1.94 9.28
N THR A 6 -11.08 -0.93 9.69
CA THR A 6 -10.91 -0.27 11.00
C THR A 6 -11.73 -0.91 12.12
N GLU A 7 -12.86 -1.55 11.80
CA GLU A 7 -13.78 -2.12 12.80
C GLU A 7 -13.69 -3.64 12.90
N GLN A 8 -13.59 -4.33 11.76
CA GLN A 8 -13.50 -5.79 11.68
C GLN A 8 -12.04 -6.26 11.59
N GLY A 9 -11.22 -5.57 10.79
CA GLY A 9 -9.81 -5.84 10.60
C GLY A 9 -9.48 -6.73 9.40
N ILE A 10 -8.21 -7.14 9.36
CA ILE A 10 -7.62 -8.02 8.34
C ILE A 10 -7.15 -9.29 9.04
N ALA A 11 -7.64 -10.45 8.59
CA ALA A 11 -7.18 -11.74 9.09
C ALA A 11 -5.78 -12.04 8.57
N LEU A 12 -4.80 -12.14 9.49
CA LEU A 12 -3.41 -12.46 9.16
C LEU A 12 -3.15 -13.97 9.24
N THR A 13 -3.76 -14.62 10.24
CA THR A 13 -3.77 -16.07 10.39
C THR A 13 -5.23 -16.55 10.52
N ALA A 14 -5.46 -17.81 10.90
CA ALA A 14 -6.81 -18.26 11.21
C ALA A 14 -7.31 -17.72 12.56
N GLU A 15 -6.38 -17.36 13.45
CA GLU A 15 -6.64 -16.96 14.83
C GLU A 15 -6.48 -15.45 15.03
N VAL A 16 -5.62 -14.79 14.25
CA VAL A 16 -5.26 -13.38 14.47
C VAL A 16 -5.86 -12.47 13.40
N THR A 17 -6.62 -11.49 13.85
CA THR A 17 -7.18 -10.40 13.03
C THR A 17 -6.71 -9.05 13.56
N VAL A 18 -6.18 -8.21 12.68
CA VAL A 18 -5.62 -6.91 13.04
C VAL A 18 -6.46 -5.79 12.44
N LYS A 19 -6.88 -4.84 13.29
CA LYS A 19 -7.59 -3.63 12.87
C LYS A 19 -6.59 -2.55 12.49
N LEU A 20 -6.91 -1.81 11.43
CA LEU A 20 -6.18 -0.59 11.13
C LEU A 20 -6.68 0.55 12.01
N ASP A 21 -5.77 1.46 12.37
CA ASP A 21 -6.17 2.74 12.95
C ASP A 21 -7.08 3.51 12.01
N LYS A 22 -7.98 4.33 12.57
CA LYS A 22 -8.80 5.22 11.76
C LYS A 22 -7.91 6.26 11.08
N PRO A 23 -8.21 6.67 9.82
CA PRO A 23 -7.50 7.76 9.18
C PRO A 23 -7.58 9.04 10.01
N GLU A 24 -6.41 9.59 10.36
CA GLU A 24 -6.31 10.87 11.05
C GLU A 24 -6.35 12.00 10.02
N ILE A 25 -7.52 12.64 9.88
CA ILE A 25 -7.69 13.85 9.07
C ILE A 25 -7.22 15.03 9.91
N MET A 26 -6.33 15.85 9.35
CA MET A 26 -5.87 17.04 10.04
C MET A 26 -6.98 18.05 10.23
N ASP A 27 -7.06 18.61 11.43
CA ASP A 27 -7.96 19.68 11.81
C ASP A 27 -7.14 20.91 12.23
N ARG A 28 -7.51 22.09 11.74
CA ARG A 28 -6.92 23.36 12.18
C ARG A 28 -7.08 23.58 13.69
N SER A 29 -8.09 22.98 14.30
CA SER A 29 -8.41 23.15 15.72
C SER A 29 -7.50 22.34 16.67
N ASP A 30 -6.77 21.34 16.18
CA ASP A 30 -5.82 20.54 16.98
C ASP A 30 -4.36 20.92 16.67
N PRO A 31 -3.76 21.86 17.44
CA PRO A 31 -2.39 22.29 17.20
C PRO A 31 -1.34 21.18 17.44
N GLY A 32 -1.65 20.17 18.27
CA GLY A 32 -0.73 19.07 18.57
C GLY A 32 -0.64 18.03 17.46
N GLN A 33 -1.56 18.07 16.49
CA GLN A 33 -1.63 17.10 15.41
C GLN A 33 -0.47 17.21 14.43
N ARG A 34 -0.03 18.45 14.15
CA ARG A 34 1.13 18.70 13.27
C ARG A 34 2.38 18.02 13.79
N ASP A 35 2.62 18.09 15.11
CA ASP A 35 3.77 17.49 15.75
C ASP A 35 3.67 15.96 15.75
N ARG A 36 2.48 15.39 15.94
CA ARG A 36 2.28 13.92 15.83
C ARG A 36 2.58 13.41 14.43
N ILE A 37 2.13 14.13 13.39
CA ILE A 37 2.32 13.75 11.98
C ILE A 37 3.78 13.91 11.55
N ALA A 38 4.39 15.05 11.89
CA ALA A 38 5.80 15.30 11.58
C ALA A 38 6.75 14.47 12.46
N GLN A 39 6.26 13.89 13.56
CA GLN A 39 7.01 13.13 14.55
C GLN A 39 8.23 13.90 15.05
N ARG A 40 9.43 13.47 14.67
CA ARG A 40 10.70 14.05 15.09
C ARG A 40 11.14 15.27 14.27
N TYR A 41 10.39 15.64 13.24
CA TYR A 41 10.70 16.75 12.36
C TYR A 41 9.88 17.98 12.77
N ASP A 42 10.47 19.16 12.66
CA ASP A 42 9.68 20.39 12.73
C ASP A 42 8.75 20.49 11.52
N TRP A 43 7.55 21.07 11.73
CA TRP A 43 6.52 21.15 10.70
C TRP A 43 7.03 21.82 9.41
N LYS A 44 7.74 22.94 9.54
CA LYS A 44 8.27 23.69 8.38
C LYS A 44 9.24 22.85 7.55
N ARG A 45 10.12 22.07 8.18
CA ARG A 45 11.03 21.15 7.49
C ARG A 45 10.29 19.95 6.90
N PHE A 46 9.27 19.44 7.58
CA PHE A 46 8.45 18.32 7.12
C PHE A 46 7.66 18.68 5.86
N THR A 47 7.11 19.90 5.79
CA THR A 47 6.28 20.39 4.68
C THR A 47 7.05 21.08 3.56
N ARG A 48 8.38 21.26 3.69
CA ARG A 48 9.17 21.98 2.68
C ARG A 48 8.99 21.39 1.29
N ASP A 49 8.96 22.25 0.28
CA ASP A 49 8.97 21.81 -1.11
C ASP A 49 10.35 21.29 -1.49
N SER A 50 10.49 19.96 -1.49
CA SER A 50 11.71 19.27 -1.86
C SER A 50 11.45 17.79 -2.06
N VAL A 51 12.03 17.23 -3.12
CA VAL A 51 12.18 15.78 -3.31
C VAL A 51 12.72 15.08 -2.05
N THR A 52 13.62 15.74 -1.33
CA THR A 52 14.27 15.20 -0.12
C THR A 52 13.62 15.67 1.18
N ALA A 53 12.41 16.23 1.14
CA ALA A 53 11.66 16.54 2.35
C ALA A 53 11.50 15.28 3.22
N PRO A 54 11.48 15.41 4.55
CA PRO A 54 11.33 14.27 5.45
C PRO A 54 10.09 13.42 5.15
N ILE A 55 10.15 12.18 5.63
CA ILE A 55 9.05 11.22 5.63
C ILE A 55 9.01 10.66 7.04
N SER A 56 7.86 10.77 7.66
CA SER A 56 7.55 10.14 8.94
C SER A 56 7.28 8.67 8.63
N ILE A 57 8.06 7.75 9.19
CA ILE A 57 7.94 6.30 8.93
C ILE A 57 7.93 5.60 10.27
N ASP A 58 6.88 4.82 10.47
CA ASP A 58 6.71 3.97 11.62
C ASP A 58 6.42 2.55 11.15
N LEU A 59 7.14 1.59 11.73
CA LEU A 59 7.10 0.20 11.30
C LEU A 59 7.25 -0.71 12.50
N ASP A 60 6.13 -1.36 12.81
CA ASP A 60 5.96 -2.22 13.96
C ASP A 60 5.82 -3.68 13.55
N TYR A 61 6.11 -4.55 14.51
CA TYR A 61 5.82 -5.97 14.39
C TYR A 61 4.44 -6.27 14.93
N LEU A 62 3.77 -7.21 14.26
CA LEU A 62 2.53 -7.81 14.72
C LEU A 62 2.86 -9.18 15.31
N TYR A 63 2.22 -9.50 16.43
CA TYR A 63 2.43 -10.72 17.18
C TYR A 63 1.10 -11.47 17.36
N ASP A 64 1.17 -12.80 17.44
CA ASP A 64 0.05 -13.61 17.90
C ASP A 64 0.00 -13.68 19.45
N ASP A 65 -1.00 -14.37 19.98
CA ASP A 65 -1.20 -14.55 21.43
C ASP A 65 -0.05 -15.34 22.10
N SER A 66 0.75 -16.06 21.31
CA SER A 66 1.97 -16.76 21.77
C SER A 66 3.23 -15.89 21.64
N ASN A 67 3.08 -14.59 21.36
CA ASN A 67 4.18 -13.64 21.16
C ASN A 67 5.11 -13.99 19.99
N LYS A 68 4.63 -14.76 19.01
CA LYS A 68 5.36 -15.03 17.77
C LYS A 68 5.07 -13.93 16.76
N ARG A 69 6.10 -13.42 16.09
CA ARG A 69 5.95 -12.45 15.00
C ARG A 69 5.17 -13.09 13.85
N ILE A 70 4.09 -12.42 13.44
CA ILE A 70 3.25 -12.83 12.32
C ILE A 70 3.26 -11.83 11.16
N GLY A 71 3.72 -10.61 11.37
CA GLY A 71 3.71 -9.62 10.29
C GLY A 71 4.13 -8.23 10.72
N HIS A 72 3.66 -7.27 9.93
CA HIS A 72 4.05 -5.88 10.01
C HIS A 72 2.86 -4.95 9.96
N SER A 73 2.90 -3.91 10.81
CA SER A 73 2.12 -2.68 10.64
C SER A 73 3.06 -1.61 10.11
N ILE A 74 2.69 -0.97 9.00
CA ILE A 74 3.52 -0.02 8.28
C ILE A 74 2.73 1.26 8.13
N ARG A 75 3.20 2.33 8.77
CA ARG A 75 2.61 3.66 8.69
C ARG A 75 3.65 4.63 8.17
N PHE A 76 3.30 5.44 7.19
CA PHE A 76 4.18 6.53 6.80
C PHE A 76 3.41 7.71 6.26
N GLN A 77 3.98 8.89 6.46
CA GLN A 77 3.35 10.17 6.15
C GLN A 77 4.39 11.10 5.52
N PHE A 78 3.96 11.84 4.50
CA PHE A 78 4.80 12.79 3.80
C PHE A 78 3.97 13.83 3.05
N VAL A 79 4.58 14.96 2.72
CA VAL A 79 3.95 16.01 1.91
C VAL A 79 4.39 15.94 0.46
N ILE A 80 3.45 16.19 -0.45
CA ILE A 80 3.68 16.47 -1.86
C ILE A 80 3.14 17.87 -2.18
N HIS A 81 3.79 18.59 -3.09
CA HIS A 81 3.37 19.91 -3.55
C HIS A 81 2.60 19.76 -4.87
N GLU A 82 1.40 19.21 -4.76
CA GLU A 82 0.40 19.16 -5.84
C GLU A 82 -0.99 19.36 -5.24
N SER A 83 -1.88 20.04 -5.97
CA SER A 83 -3.24 20.29 -5.51
C SER A 83 -4.09 19.01 -5.53
N LEU A 84 -5.02 18.88 -4.58
CA LEU A 84 -5.88 17.69 -4.49
C LEU A 84 -6.75 17.50 -5.75
N GLU A 85 -7.15 18.60 -6.38
CA GLU A 85 -7.92 18.59 -7.63
C GLU A 85 -7.11 17.95 -8.78
N ARG A 86 -5.86 18.40 -8.99
CA ARG A 86 -4.99 17.84 -10.04
C ARG A 86 -4.64 16.38 -9.78
N LEU A 87 -4.54 16.00 -8.51
CA LEU A 87 -4.45 14.60 -8.11
C LEU A 87 -5.71 13.86 -8.58
N ARG A 88 -6.92 14.26 -8.18
CA ARG A 88 -8.18 13.56 -8.57
C ARG A 88 -8.31 13.29 -10.07
N ASP A 89 -7.98 14.27 -10.91
CA ASP A 89 -8.18 14.17 -12.35
C ASP A 89 -7.22 13.19 -13.06
N ARG A 90 -6.09 12.86 -12.42
CA ARG A 90 -5.01 12.10 -13.08
C ARG A 90 -5.13 10.58 -12.98
N ASP A 91 -6.21 10.03 -12.42
CA ASP A 91 -6.31 8.61 -12.06
C ASP A 91 -5.06 8.08 -11.31
N TRP A 92 -4.29 8.99 -10.70
CA TRP A 92 -2.94 8.75 -10.20
C TRP A 92 -2.90 7.72 -9.06
N MET A 93 -3.97 7.63 -8.27
CA MET A 93 -4.05 6.62 -7.22
C MET A 93 -4.08 5.22 -7.83
N SER A 94 -4.76 5.06 -8.97
CA SER A 94 -4.77 3.79 -9.69
C SER A 94 -3.36 3.41 -10.15
N SER A 95 -2.54 4.35 -10.66
CA SER A 95 -1.17 4.07 -11.10
C SER A 95 -0.20 3.79 -9.93
N VAL A 96 -0.40 4.43 -8.77
CA VAL A 96 0.38 4.16 -7.54
C VAL A 96 0.09 2.76 -6.98
N PHE A 97 -1.16 2.26 -7.09
CA PHE A 97 -1.52 0.91 -6.63
C PHE A 97 -1.27 -0.20 -7.66
N THR A 98 -1.36 0.10 -8.95
CA THR A 98 -1.21 -0.91 -10.03
C THR A 98 0.21 -1.01 -10.58
N GLY A 99 1.12 -0.10 -10.19
CA GLY A 99 2.50 -0.07 -10.69
C GLY A 99 2.62 0.28 -12.17
N ARG A 100 1.53 0.73 -12.81
CA ARG A 100 1.49 1.09 -14.22
C ARG A 100 2.25 2.41 -14.43
N ASN A 101 3.36 2.32 -15.16
CA ASN A 101 4.27 3.44 -15.41
C ASN A 101 4.24 3.71 -16.93
N ASP A 102 3.35 4.59 -17.40
CA ASP A 102 3.06 4.75 -18.84
C ASP A 102 4.20 5.39 -19.68
N ASN A 103 5.41 5.62 -19.14
CA ASN A 103 6.43 6.45 -19.79
C ASN A 103 7.90 5.96 -19.69
N ASP A 104 8.19 4.66 -19.61
CA ASP A 104 9.59 4.17 -19.62
C ASP A 104 9.88 3.23 -20.82
N PRO A 105 10.44 3.75 -21.94
CA PRO A 105 10.73 2.97 -23.13
C PRO A 105 12.03 2.12 -23.02
N LYS A 106 12.68 2.04 -21.84
CA LYS A 106 13.93 1.29 -21.64
C LYS A 106 13.89 0.29 -20.48
N ARG A 107 12.82 -0.52 -20.37
CA ARG A 107 12.89 -1.77 -19.60
C ARG A 107 13.18 -2.94 -20.54
N GLU A 108 14.47 -3.25 -20.67
CA GLU A 108 14.94 -4.52 -21.21
C GLU A 108 14.34 -5.69 -20.42
N ALA A 109 13.65 -6.58 -21.16
CA ALA A 109 13.34 -7.97 -20.86
C ALA A 109 13.26 -8.38 -19.37
N ASN A 110 12.17 -8.00 -18.70
CA ASN A 110 11.69 -8.68 -17.50
C ASN A 110 10.22 -9.04 -17.73
N PRO A 111 9.81 -10.33 -17.73
CA PRO A 111 8.52 -10.78 -18.25
C PRO A 111 7.33 -10.51 -17.30
N SER A 112 7.25 -9.35 -16.63
CA SER A 112 6.26 -9.11 -15.56
C SER A 112 5.59 -7.74 -15.50
N SER A 113 5.90 -6.79 -16.38
CA SER A 113 5.26 -5.46 -16.32
C SER A 113 3.84 -5.42 -16.90
N ASP A 114 3.53 -6.26 -17.89
CA ASP A 114 2.22 -6.25 -18.55
C ASP A 114 1.13 -7.01 -17.78
N GLU A 115 1.49 -7.71 -16.69
CA GLU A 115 0.58 -8.51 -15.86
C GLU A 115 0.52 -8.09 -14.38
N ALA A 116 1.13 -6.94 -14.01
CA ALA A 116 1.22 -6.49 -12.62
C ALA A 116 -0.17 -6.24 -11.99
N PHE A 117 -1.14 -5.81 -12.81
CA PHE A 117 -2.53 -5.69 -12.40
C PHE A 117 -3.47 -5.96 -13.58
N VAL A 118 -4.37 -6.92 -13.42
CA VAL A 118 -5.38 -7.29 -14.43
C VAL A 118 -6.77 -7.06 -13.84
N GLN A 119 -7.52 -6.12 -14.41
CA GLN A 119 -8.90 -5.90 -14.01
C GLN A 119 -9.73 -7.14 -14.36
N LEU A 120 -10.51 -7.62 -13.38
CA LEU A 120 -11.37 -8.79 -13.57
C LEU A 120 -12.74 -8.36 -14.11
N THR A 121 -13.29 -9.15 -15.01
CA THR A 121 -14.65 -8.93 -15.53
C THR A 121 -15.70 -9.31 -14.48
N THR A 122 -16.89 -8.73 -14.59
CA THR A 122 -18.04 -9.08 -13.75
C THR A 122 -18.33 -10.58 -13.76
N ALA A 123 -18.26 -11.23 -14.92
CA ALA A 123 -18.48 -12.67 -15.03
C ALA A 123 -17.43 -13.48 -14.24
N GLN A 124 -16.15 -13.10 -14.33
CA GLN A 124 -15.07 -13.77 -13.59
C GLN A 124 -15.22 -13.60 -12.07
N LEU A 125 -15.70 -12.45 -11.61
CA LEU A 125 -15.94 -12.20 -10.18
C LEU A 125 -17.12 -13.03 -9.65
N LEU A 126 -18.23 -13.07 -10.40
CA LEU A 126 -19.43 -13.83 -10.02
C LEU A 126 -19.19 -15.34 -9.97
N ASP A 127 -18.44 -15.87 -10.93
CA ASP A 127 -17.99 -17.28 -10.99
C ASP A 127 -17.22 -17.70 -9.72
N ARG A 128 -16.58 -16.74 -9.04
CA ARG A 128 -15.82 -16.93 -7.79
C ARG A 128 -16.61 -16.59 -6.53
N GLY A 129 -17.93 -16.37 -6.65
CA GLY A 129 -18.79 -16.01 -5.53
C GLY A 129 -18.50 -14.61 -4.95
N ILE A 130 -17.77 -13.76 -5.67
CA ILE A 130 -17.46 -12.40 -5.22
C ILE A 130 -18.68 -11.51 -5.47
N ARG A 131 -19.26 -11.00 -4.39
CA ARG A 131 -20.35 -10.03 -4.45
C ARG A 131 -19.81 -8.68 -4.91
N MET A 132 -20.32 -8.20 -6.04
CA MET A 132 -19.99 -6.87 -6.53
C MET A 132 -20.74 -5.78 -5.77
N SER A 133 -20.06 -4.67 -5.57
CA SER A 133 -20.63 -3.41 -5.09
C SER A 133 -20.21 -2.30 -6.06
N PRO A 134 -21.08 -1.32 -6.38
CA PRO A 134 -20.76 -0.25 -7.33
C PRO A 134 -19.49 0.52 -6.97
N ASP A 135 -19.20 0.66 -5.67
CA ASP A 135 -18.09 1.46 -5.17
C ASP A 135 -16.81 0.63 -4.94
N VAL A 136 -16.83 -0.67 -5.27
CA VAL A 136 -15.70 -1.58 -5.05
C VAL A 136 -15.15 -2.06 -6.37
N HIS A 137 -13.87 -1.78 -6.59
CA HIS A 137 -13.12 -2.21 -7.75
C HIS A 137 -12.32 -3.47 -7.41
N PHE A 138 -12.16 -4.35 -8.39
CA PHE A 138 -11.43 -5.61 -8.23
C PHE A 138 -10.41 -5.76 -9.34
N GLY A 139 -9.24 -6.27 -8.97
CA GLY A 139 -8.26 -6.72 -9.96
C GLY A 139 -7.29 -7.71 -9.37
N PHE A 140 -6.73 -8.53 -10.24
CA PHE A 140 -5.69 -9.48 -9.88
C PHE A 140 -4.34 -8.77 -9.91
N ALA A 141 -3.67 -8.72 -8.76
CA ALA A 141 -2.36 -8.10 -8.62
C ALA A 141 -1.26 -9.16 -8.59
N THR A 142 -0.12 -8.85 -9.21
CA THR A 142 1.14 -9.60 -9.11
C THR A 142 2.22 -8.65 -8.59
N VAL A 143 2.63 -8.83 -7.35
CA VAL A 143 3.50 -7.88 -6.63
C VAL A 143 4.79 -8.56 -6.18
N PRO A 144 5.94 -8.24 -6.80
CA PRO A 144 7.23 -8.67 -6.29
C PRO A 144 7.59 -7.87 -5.03
N LEU A 145 7.63 -8.54 -3.89
CA LEU A 145 8.13 -7.99 -2.64
C LEU A 145 9.65 -8.20 -2.56
N MET A 146 10.38 -7.08 -2.64
CA MET A 146 11.83 -7.01 -2.45
C MET A 146 12.62 -7.98 -3.36
N ASN A 147 12.08 -8.33 -4.52
CA ASN A 147 12.65 -9.31 -5.47
C ASN A 147 12.98 -10.68 -4.83
N ARG A 148 12.24 -11.07 -3.79
CA ARG A 148 12.43 -12.32 -3.03
C ARG A 148 11.15 -13.10 -2.81
N VAL A 149 10.01 -12.42 -2.84
CA VAL A 149 8.69 -13.02 -2.70
C VAL A 149 7.80 -12.46 -3.79
N LEU A 150 7.01 -13.31 -4.44
CA LEU A 150 6.01 -12.88 -5.41
C LEU A 150 4.63 -13.11 -4.83
N LEU A 151 3.94 -12.02 -4.49
CA LEU A 151 2.55 -12.05 -4.04
C LEU A 151 1.61 -12.00 -5.23
N ARG A 152 0.57 -12.82 -5.20
CA ARG A 152 -0.52 -12.80 -6.17
C ARG A 152 -1.87 -12.92 -5.50
N GLY A 153 -2.88 -12.32 -6.09
CA GLY A 153 -4.28 -12.53 -5.71
C GLY A 153 -5.18 -11.37 -6.11
N VAL A 154 -6.47 -11.55 -5.87
CA VAL A 154 -7.46 -10.50 -6.14
C VAL A 154 -7.44 -9.46 -5.03
N VAL A 155 -7.21 -8.21 -5.41
CA VAL A 155 -7.35 -7.05 -4.54
C VAL A 155 -8.73 -6.44 -4.78
N ALA A 156 -9.44 -6.18 -3.69
CA ALA A 156 -10.61 -5.32 -3.68
C ALA A 156 -10.19 -3.93 -3.19
N SER A 157 -10.63 -2.87 -3.85
CA SER A 157 -10.38 -1.49 -3.44
C SER A 157 -11.64 -0.64 -3.48
N GLN A 158 -11.68 0.39 -2.63
CA GLN A 158 -12.73 1.40 -2.62
C GLN A 158 -12.11 2.76 -2.35
N THR A 159 -12.52 3.74 -3.14
CA THR A 159 -12.15 5.14 -2.96
C THR A 159 -13.34 5.93 -2.42
N THR A 160 -13.10 6.80 -1.44
CA THR A 160 -14.09 7.73 -0.89
C THR A 160 -13.53 9.14 -1.00
N HIS A 161 -14.37 10.07 -1.47
CA HIS A 161 -14.03 11.47 -1.66
C HIS A 161 -14.77 12.33 -0.63
N ALA A 162 -14.07 13.30 -0.05
CA ALA A 162 -14.63 14.37 0.76
C ALA A 162 -14.08 15.71 0.24
N ASP A 163 -14.57 16.87 0.68
CA ASP A 163 -14.19 18.15 0.05
C ASP A 163 -12.67 18.38 0.06
N SER A 164 -12.01 18.15 1.19
CA SER A 164 -10.58 18.40 1.39
C SER A 164 -9.72 17.14 1.41
N SER A 165 -10.28 15.96 1.14
CA SER A 165 -9.53 14.71 1.19
C SER A 165 -10.05 13.61 0.26
N VAL A 166 -9.20 12.61 0.04
CA VAL A 166 -9.54 11.37 -0.65
C VAL A 166 -8.92 10.21 0.12
N ILE A 167 -9.69 9.15 0.32
CA ILE A 167 -9.21 7.93 0.96
C ILE A 167 -9.39 6.78 -0.01
N SER A 168 -8.30 6.09 -0.35
CA SER A 168 -8.34 4.83 -1.08
C SER A 168 -7.99 3.70 -0.13
N SER A 169 -8.90 2.75 0.03
CA SER A 169 -8.75 1.57 0.87
C SER A 169 -8.69 0.32 0.02
N TRP A 170 -7.93 -0.69 0.45
CA TRP A 170 -7.76 -1.93 -0.28
C TRP A 170 -7.52 -3.12 0.64
N ARG A 171 -7.85 -4.32 0.16
CA ARG A 171 -7.54 -5.59 0.81
C ARG A 171 -7.34 -6.69 -0.22
N LEU A 172 -6.44 -7.61 0.10
CA LEU A 172 -6.33 -8.89 -0.61
C LEU A 172 -7.51 -9.78 -0.20
N LEU A 173 -8.14 -10.44 -1.17
CA LEU A 173 -9.20 -11.40 -0.93
C LEU A 173 -8.61 -12.79 -0.64
N ASP A 174 -8.99 -13.35 0.50
CA ASP A 174 -8.62 -14.68 0.98
C ASP A 174 -9.78 -15.69 0.91
N SER A 175 -10.91 -15.28 0.35
CA SER A 175 -12.14 -16.08 0.22
C SER A 175 -12.25 -16.86 -1.10
N ILE A 176 -11.34 -16.61 -2.05
CA ILE A 176 -11.29 -17.35 -3.31
C ILE A 176 -10.73 -18.75 -3.04
N ASP A 177 -11.36 -19.78 -3.62
CA ASP A 177 -10.94 -21.18 -3.48
C ASP A 177 -9.45 -21.35 -3.82
N SER A 178 -8.70 -22.04 -2.96
CA SER A 178 -7.24 -22.21 -3.10
C SER A 178 -6.79 -22.90 -4.39
N SER A 179 -7.68 -23.64 -5.06
CA SER A 179 -7.42 -24.27 -6.36
C SER A 179 -7.54 -23.31 -7.54
N ASP A 180 -8.18 -22.14 -7.34
CA ASP A 180 -8.36 -21.14 -8.38
C ASP A 180 -7.06 -20.36 -8.64
N ARG A 181 -6.74 -20.09 -9.91
CA ARG A 181 -5.53 -19.33 -10.31
C ARG A 181 -5.44 -17.91 -9.74
N TYR A 182 -6.57 -17.34 -9.34
CA TYR A 182 -6.73 -16.01 -8.77
C TYR A 182 -6.70 -16.00 -7.23
N ALA A 183 -6.62 -17.17 -6.60
CA ALA A 183 -6.47 -17.28 -5.16
C ALA A 183 -5.21 -16.55 -4.66
N ALA A 184 -5.31 -16.00 -3.45
CA ALA A 184 -4.19 -15.34 -2.80
C ALA A 184 -3.08 -16.35 -2.51
N ARG A 185 -1.89 -16.08 -3.05
CA ARG A 185 -0.72 -16.95 -2.91
C ARG A 185 0.56 -16.15 -2.89
N TRP A 186 1.60 -16.76 -2.36
CA TRP A 186 2.95 -16.25 -2.42
C TRP A 186 3.91 -17.32 -2.90
N SER A 187 4.94 -16.94 -3.64
CA SER A 187 6.01 -17.84 -4.07
C SER A 187 7.36 -17.23 -3.70
N PRO A 188 8.36 -18.01 -3.28
CA PRO A 188 9.72 -17.50 -3.20
C PRO A 188 10.25 -17.18 -4.59
N LEU A 189 11.10 -16.15 -4.68
CA LEU A 189 11.85 -15.78 -5.87
C LEU A 189 13.33 -16.07 -5.61
N ASP A 190 13.80 -17.18 -6.17
CA ASP A 190 15.18 -17.64 -6.06
C ASP A 190 16.01 -17.20 -7.26
N ARG A 191 17.31 -17.50 -7.23
CA ARG A 191 18.19 -17.33 -8.38
C ARG A 191 18.75 -18.68 -8.79
N ASP A 192 18.70 -18.97 -10.09
CA ASP A 192 19.36 -20.15 -10.65
C ASP A 192 20.90 -19.97 -10.69
N SER A 193 21.61 -20.98 -11.18
CA SER A 193 23.08 -20.95 -11.32
C SER A 193 23.60 -19.89 -12.29
N LEU A 194 22.74 -19.34 -13.14
CA LEU A 194 23.03 -18.28 -14.09
C LEU A 194 22.63 -16.89 -13.54
N GLY A 195 22.07 -16.84 -12.33
CA GLY A 195 21.60 -15.61 -11.70
C GLY A 195 20.23 -15.13 -12.16
N ASN A 196 19.52 -15.90 -12.99
CA ASN A 196 18.15 -15.58 -13.40
C ASN A 196 17.19 -15.80 -12.25
N GLN A 197 16.18 -14.94 -12.16
CA GLN A 197 15.14 -15.09 -11.14
C GLN A 197 14.21 -16.25 -11.53
N ILE A 198 14.07 -17.22 -10.62
CA ILE A 198 13.17 -18.35 -10.77
C ILE A 198 12.11 -18.31 -9.67
N GLU A 199 10.86 -18.58 -10.05
CA GLU A 199 9.76 -18.69 -9.10
C GLU A 199 9.72 -20.10 -8.52
N GLY A 200 9.72 -20.21 -7.19
CA GLY A 200 9.53 -21.49 -6.49
C GLY A 200 8.05 -21.87 -6.32
N ASN A 201 7.80 -22.88 -5.50
CA ASN A 201 6.44 -23.38 -5.27
C ASN A 201 5.55 -22.33 -4.60
N ALA A 202 4.38 -22.09 -5.18
CA ALA A 202 3.38 -21.20 -4.60
C ALA A 202 2.74 -21.83 -3.36
N LEU A 203 2.52 -21.00 -2.35
CA LEU A 203 1.87 -21.35 -1.08
C LEU A 203 0.68 -20.42 -0.83
N PRO A 204 -0.39 -20.89 -0.18
CA PRO A 204 -1.54 -20.05 0.16
C PRO A 204 -1.12 -18.81 0.96
N TYR A 205 -1.81 -17.69 0.73
CA TYR A 205 -1.53 -16.43 1.39
C TYR A 205 -2.81 -15.72 1.84
N ARG A 206 -2.71 -14.96 2.93
CA ARG A 206 -3.71 -14.01 3.40
C ARG A 206 -3.02 -12.91 4.20
N GLY A 207 -3.76 -11.87 4.55
CA GLY A 207 -3.31 -10.87 5.52
C GLY A 207 -2.61 -9.66 4.94
N ALA A 208 -3.04 -9.17 3.78
CA ALA A 208 -2.56 -7.91 3.21
C ALA A 208 -3.71 -6.93 2.98
N GLY A 209 -3.56 -5.69 3.45
CA GLY A 209 -4.55 -4.63 3.26
C GLY A 209 -4.06 -3.31 3.82
N GLY A 210 -4.77 -2.23 3.48
CA GLY A 210 -4.37 -0.90 3.89
C GLY A 210 -5.29 0.20 3.38
N TYR A 211 -4.91 1.43 3.69
CA TYR A 211 -5.47 2.61 3.06
C TYR A 211 -4.40 3.69 2.83
N ILE A 212 -4.70 4.59 1.91
CA ILE A 212 -4.00 5.85 1.69
C ILE A 212 -5.03 6.96 1.87
N LEU A 213 -4.72 7.92 2.74
CA LEU A 213 -5.42 9.19 2.88
C LEU A 213 -4.56 10.27 2.22
N VAL A 214 -5.20 11.09 1.40
CA VAL A 214 -4.61 12.27 0.77
C VAL A 214 -5.46 13.46 1.15
N GLN A 215 -4.88 14.44 1.83
CA GLN A 215 -5.60 15.59 2.34
C GLN A 215 -4.94 16.89 1.87
N SER A 216 -5.74 17.84 1.38
CA SER A 216 -5.27 19.18 1.05
C SER A 216 -4.82 19.93 2.30
N LEU A 217 -3.61 20.49 2.25
CA LEU A 217 -3.05 21.32 3.30
C LEU A 217 -3.47 22.79 3.20
N GLY A 218 -4.01 23.24 2.07
CA GLY A 218 -4.52 24.61 1.92
C GLY A 218 -5.62 24.96 2.91
N SER A 219 -6.47 23.98 3.24
CA SER A 219 -7.48 24.10 4.29
C SER A 219 -6.92 24.18 5.71
N ILE A 220 -5.61 23.99 5.88
CA ILE A 220 -4.90 23.97 7.17
C ILE A 220 -3.91 25.15 7.29
N ASP A 221 -3.20 25.47 6.21
CA ASP A 221 -2.20 26.52 6.11
C ASP A 221 -2.24 27.08 4.68
N GLU A 222 -2.58 28.36 4.54
CA GLU A 222 -2.72 29.00 3.22
C GLU A 222 -1.41 29.01 2.43
N SER A 223 -0.25 28.99 3.11
CA SER A 223 1.05 28.88 2.45
C SER A 223 1.30 27.51 1.81
N LEU A 224 0.41 26.54 2.07
CA LEU A 224 0.43 25.17 1.55
C LEU A 224 -0.81 24.87 0.68
N ALA A 225 -1.37 25.90 0.03
CA ALA A 225 -2.55 25.79 -0.84
C ALA A 225 -2.42 24.68 -1.89
N ASP A 226 -1.24 24.55 -2.49
CA ASP A 226 -0.91 23.57 -3.53
C ASP A 226 -0.19 22.34 -2.95
N ALA A 227 -0.39 22.01 -1.68
CA ALA A 227 0.23 20.85 -1.07
C ALA A 227 -0.82 19.88 -0.48
N CYS A 228 -0.46 18.60 -0.50
CA CYS A 228 -1.23 17.54 0.12
C CYS A 228 -0.39 16.75 1.13
N LEU A 229 -0.98 16.42 2.27
CA LEU A 229 -0.48 15.38 3.16
C LEU A 229 -0.93 14.03 2.63
N VAL A 230 0.02 13.12 2.46
CA VAL A 230 -0.23 11.72 2.13
C VAL A 230 0.06 10.88 3.37
N SER A 231 -0.93 10.13 3.83
CA SER A 231 -0.86 9.24 4.99
C SER A 231 -1.19 7.82 4.54
N VAL A 232 -0.28 6.89 4.76
CA VAL A 232 -0.41 5.48 4.35
C VAL A 232 -0.40 4.59 5.59
N ASN A 233 -1.34 3.65 5.66
CA ASN A 233 -1.41 2.63 6.71
C ASN A 233 -1.65 1.26 6.08
N ILE A 234 -0.72 0.33 6.29
CA ILE A 234 -0.71 -0.99 5.68
C ILE A 234 -0.42 -2.03 6.74
N VAL A 235 -1.15 -3.14 6.68
CA VAL A 235 -0.80 -4.36 7.41
C VAL A 235 -0.45 -5.46 6.41
N LEU A 236 0.60 -6.21 6.73
CA LEU A 236 1.12 -7.29 5.92
C LEU A 236 1.50 -8.48 6.81
N HIS A 237 0.86 -9.63 6.60
CA HIS A 237 1.29 -10.91 7.15
C HIS A 237 2.62 -11.32 6.50
N GLU A 238 3.61 -11.65 7.32
CA GLU A 238 4.93 -12.13 6.90
C GLU A 238 5.13 -13.57 7.40
N PRO A 239 4.83 -14.58 6.56
CA PRO A 239 5.21 -15.96 6.83
C PRO A 239 6.70 -16.07 7.21
N PRO A 240 7.06 -16.80 8.29
CA PRO A 240 8.45 -16.87 8.79
C PRO A 240 9.48 -17.30 7.74
N VAL A 241 9.03 -18.03 6.72
CA VAL A 241 9.85 -18.56 5.62
C VAL A 241 10.22 -17.52 4.56
N TRP A 242 9.54 -16.36 4.48
CA TRP A 242 9.79 -15.36 3.42
C TRP A 242 11.23 -14.86 3.38
N PHE A 243 11.84 -14.65 4.55
CA PHE A 243 13.19 -14.09 4.66
C PHE A 243 14.05 -14.82 5.69
N GLY A 244 13.79 -16.11 5.90
CA GLY A 244 14.52 -16.93 6.88
C GLY A 244 14.45 -16.35 8.29
N SER A 245 13.29 -15.86 8.71
CA SER A 245 13.05 -15.20 10.00
C SER A 245 13.90 -13.94 10.29
N SER A 246 14.62 -13.41 9.31
CA SER A 246 15.35 -12.15 9.47
C SER A 246 14.40 -10.95 9.58
N ASN A 247 14.90 -9.83 10.12
CA ASN A 247 14.16 -8.56 10.19
C ASN A 247 14.21 -7.79 8.86
N PHE A 248 14.13 -8.53 7.74
CA PHE A 248 14.45 -8.02 6.42
C PHE A 248 13.53 -6.86 6.01
N LEU A 249 12.22 -7.05 6.15
CA LEU A 249 11.24 -6.02 5.82
C LEU A 249 11.50 -4.74 6.62
N ARG A 250 11.65 -4.85 7.94
CA ARG A 250 11.97 -3.69 8.80
C ARG A 250 13.23 -2.93 8.38
N SER A 251 14.24 -3.64 7.88
CA SER A 251 15.50 -3.01 7.44
C SER A 251 15.42 -2.37 6.05
N LYS A 252 14.58 -2.89 5.14
CA LYS A 252 14.55 -2.48 3.73
C LYS A 252 13.36 -1.60 3.35
N PHE A 253 12.21 -1.78 4.00
CA PHE A 253 11.00 -0.98 3.72
C PHE A 253 11.25 0.53 3.82
N PRO A 254 11.92 1.05 4.88
CA PRO A 254 12.16 2.49 4.97
C PRO A 254 12.92 3.07 3.77
N LEU A 255 13.90 2.32 3.24
CA LEU A 255 14.67 2.73 2.06
C LEU A 255 13.81 2.72 0.80
N VAL A 256 12.98 1.69 0.62
CA VAL A 256 12.06 1.58 -0.53
C VAL A 256 10.99 2.66 -0.49
N ILE A 257 10.41 2.95 0.68
CA ILE A 257 9.45 4.03 0.88
C ILE A 257 10.10 5.37 0.52
N GLN A 258 11.30 5.64 1.05
CA GLN A 258 12.03 6.88 0.73
C GLN A 258 12.28 7.05 -0.76
N GLU A 259 12.74 6.00 -1.44
CA GLU A 259 13.01 6.08 -2.88
C GLU A 259 11.71 6.25 -3.69
N THR A 260 10.63 5.55 -3.31
CA THR A 260 9.33 5.66 -3.97
C THR A 260 8.76 7.07 -3.83
N VAL A 261 8.79 7.64 -2.62
CA VAL A 261 8.32 9.01 -2.37
C VAL A 261 9.18 10.04 -3.10
N ARG A 262 10.51 9.87 -3.15
CA ARG A 262 11.39 10.75 -3.92
C ARG A 262 11.07 10.70 -5.41
N LYS A 263 10.87 9.51 -5.97
CA LYS A 263 10.47 9.34 -7.37
C LYS A 263 9.10 9.96 -7.64
N LEU A 264 8.16 9.84 -6.71
CA LEU A 264 6.85 10.49 -6.82
C LEU A 264 6.99 12.01 -6.87
N ARG A 265 7.71 12.62 -5.92
CA ARG A 265 7.93 14.08 -5.88
C ARG A 265 8.59 14.61 -7.17
N ARG A 266 9.65 13.94 -7.66
CA ARG A 266 10.32 14.31 -8.93
C ARG A 266 9.43 14.27 -10.16
N LYS A 267 8.32 13.52 -10.13
CA LYS A 267 7.36 13.46 -11.24
C LYS A 267 6.30 14.56 -11.18
N LEU A 268 6.17 15.19 -10.01
CA LEU A 268 5.23 16.29 -9.77
C LEU A 268 5.91 17.65 -10.00
N ASP A 269 7.23 17.72 -9.78
CA ASP A 269 8.12 18.81 -10.24
C ASP A 269 8.10 18.95 -11.78
#